data_AF-A0A2G2ZCM1-F1
#
_entry.id   AF-A0A2G2ZCM1-F1
#
_cell.length_a   1.000
_cell.length_b   1.000
_cell.length_c   1.000
_cell.angle_alpha   90.00
_cell.angle_beta   90.00
_cell.angle_gamma   90.00
#
_symmetry.space_group_name_H-M   'P 1'
#
loop_
_entity.id
_entity.type
_entity.pdbx_description
1 polymer ?
#
loop_
_entity_poly.entity_id
_entity_poly.type
_entity_poly.pdbx_seq_one_letter_code
_entity_poly.pdbx_strand_id
1 'polypeptide(L)'
;MPFDLDEAVIRRLSRRLMVNLPDASNRAKILKVILAKEDLAQDVDLESVASMTDGYSGSDLKNLCATAAYRPIRDILGKEKKVYASVSSESTNMTELLQLNHLYGEGGSRKKQSFSYIM
;
A
#
# COMPACT_ATOMS: atom_id res chain seq x y z
N MET A 1 1.44 16.11 32.65
CA MET A 1 0.99 14.83 33.24
C MET A 1 0.05 15.10 34.39
N PRO A 2 -0.84 14.17 34.80
CA PRO A 2 -1.80 14.39 35.89
C PRO A 2 -1.18 14.85 37.22
N PHE A 3 0.11 14.54 37.40
CA PHE A 3 0.92 14.90 38.57
C PHE A 3 1.48 16.34 38.52
N ASP A 4 1.35 17.03 37.39
CA ASP A 4 1.81 18.41 37.22
C ASP A 4 0.72 19.44 37.59
N LEU A 5 -0.44 18.98 38.06
CA LEU A 5 -1.54 19.85 38.50
C LEU A 5 -1.29 20.33 39.93
N ASP A 6 -1.61 21.59 40.22
CA ASP A 6 -1.49 22.16 41.55
C ASP A 6 -2.57 21.63 42.51
N GLU A 7 -2.29 21.75 43.81
CA GLU A 7 -3.14 21.23 44.87
C GLU A 7 -4.56 21.82 44.85
N ALA A 8 -4.72 23.08 44.44
CA ALA A 8 -6.03 23.74 44.42
C ALA A 8 -6.93 23.18 43.32
N VAL A 9 -6.38 22.85 42.15
CA VAL A 9 -7.11 22.16 41.06
C VAL A 9 -7.42 20.73 41.45
N ILE A 10 -6.43 20.03 42.01
CA ILE A 10 -6.54 18.66 42.52
C ILE A 10 -7.71 18.52 43.52
N ARG A 11 -7.93 19.48 44.41
CA ARG A 11 -9.02 19.49 45.39
C ARG A 11 -10.43 19.58 44.78
N ARG A 12 -10.56 20.16 43.58
CA ARG A 12 -11.85 20.28 42.87
C ARG A 12 -12.22 19.01 42.10
N LEU A 13 -11.27 18.10 41.88
CA LEU A 13 -11.48 16.82 41.21
C LEU A 13 -11.89 15.74 42.22
N SER A 14 -13.19 15.69 42.52
CA SER A 14 -13.81 14.82 43.53
C SER A 14 -13.73 13.32 43.21
N ARG A 15 -13.52 12.94 41.95
CA ARG A 15 -13.26 11.55 41.54
C ARG A 15 -12.08 11.50 40.60
N ARG A 16 -11.24 10.48 40.77
CA ARG A 16 -10.08 10.21 39.90
C ARG A 16 -10.10 8.74 39.52
N LEU A 17 -10.08 8.47 38.23
CA LEU A 17 -10.02 7.13 37.67
C LEU A 17 -8.73 7.02 36.88
N MET A 18 -7.82 6.18 37.38
CA MET A 18 -6.63 5.83 36.63
C MET A 18 -7.00 4.80 35.57
N VAL A 19 -6.65 5.09 34.32
CA VAL A 19 -6.87 4.17 33.20
C VAL A 19 -5.50 3.68 32.75
N ASN A 20 -5.29 2.37 32.86
CA ASN A 20 -4.06 1.73 32.40
C ASN A 20 -4.11 1.48 30.89
N LEU A 21 -2.97 1.10 30.33
CA LEU A 21 -2.91 0.60 28.95
C LEU A 21 -3.81 -0.64 28.78
N PRO A 22 -4.43 -0.81 27.60
CA PRO A 22 -5.30 -1.95 27.33
C PRO A 22 -4.51 -3.26 27.25
N ASP A 23 -5.08 -4.32 27.80
CA ASP A 23 -4.63 -5.70 27.58
C ASP A 23 -4.91 -6.15 26.14
N ALA A 24 -4.35 -7.30 25.74
CA ALA A 24 -4.52 -7.82 24.38
C ALA A 24 -5.99 -7.99 23.99
N SER A 25 -6.85 -8.46 24.90
CA SER A 25 -8.29 -8.62 24.63
C SER A 25 -8.98 -7.29 24.35
N ASN A 26 -8.68 -6.25 25.15
CA ASN A 26 -9.26 -4.93 24.95
C ASN A 26 -8.67 -4.24 23.72
N ARG A 27 -7.38 -4.46 23.38
CA ARG A 27 -6.81 -3.99 22.11
C ARG A 27 -7.55 -4.57 20.90
N ALA A 28 -7.89 -5.85 20.91
CA ALA A 28 -8.70 -6.46 19.84
C ALA A 28 -10.09 -5.80 19.72
N LYS A 29 -10.75 -5.51 20.84
CA LYS A 29 -12.04 -4.78 20.85
C LYS A 29 -11.88 -3.35 20.33
N ILE A 30 -10.83 -2.65 20.73
CA ILE A 30 -10.52 -1.30 20.25
C ILE A 30 -10.30 -1.32 18.73
N LEU A 31 -9.52 -2.28 18.22
CA LEU A 31 -9.30 -2.46 16.79
C LEU A 31 -10.62 -2.71 16.05
N LYS A 32 -11.51 -3.57 16.58
CA LYS A 32 -12.85 -3.79 16.02
C LYS A 32 -13.68 -2.51 15.95
N VAL A 33 -13.59 -1.65 16.96
CA VAL A 33 -14.31 -0.36 16.97
C VAL A 33 -13.69 0.64 15.98
N ILE A 34 -12.35 0.73 15.94
CA ILE A 34 -11.64 1.63 15.02
C ILE A 34 -11.93 1.27 13.57
N LEU A 35 -11.91 -0.03 13.26
CA LEU A 35 -12.09 -0.55 11.91
C LEU A 35 -13.55 -0.88 11.56
N ALA A 36 -14.51 -0.55 12.43
CA ALA A 36 -15.92 -0.93 12.27
C ALA A 36 -16.58 -0.41 10.97
N LYS A 37 -16.02 0.63 10.35
CA LYS A 37 -16.50 1.24 9.12
C LYS A 37 -15.63 0.96 7.90
N GLU A 38 -14.56 0.19 8.08
CA GLU A 38 -13.58 -0.10 7.03
C GLU A 38 -13.86 -1.47 6.43
N ASP A 39 -13.62 -1.61 5.13
CA ASP A 39 -13.71 -2.90 4.44
C ASP A 39 -12.43 -3.71 4.69
N LEU A 40 -12.53 -4.70 5.57
CA LEU A 40 -11.44 -5.61 5.90
C LEU A 40 -11.46 -6.84 4.98
N ALA A 41 -10.28 -7.28 4.59
CA ALA A 41 -10.12 -8.55 3.89
C ALA A 41 -10.38 -9.74 4.85
N GLN A 42 -10.83 -10.87 4.30
CA GLN A 42 -11.24 -12.06 5.10
C GLN A 42 -10.09 -12.71 5.87
N ASP A 43 -8.85 -12.44 5.46
CA ASP A 43 -7.61 -12.96 6.05
C ASP A 43 -7.08 -12.09 7.20
N VAL A 44 -7.76 -10.99 7.55
CA VAL A 44 -7.32 -10.10 8.63
C VAL A 44 -7.73 -10.66 9.99
N ASP A 45 -6.74 -11.13 10.75
CA ASP A 45 -6.90 -11.58 12.14
C ASP A 45 -6.56 -10.45 13.15
N LEU A 46 -7.59 -9.86 13.74
CA LEU A 46 -7.46 -8.76 14.70
C LEU A 46 -6.92 -9.24 16.06
N GLU A 47 -7.15 -10.49 16.43
CA GLU A 47 -6.65 -11.06 17.68
C GLU A 47 -5.12 -11.25 17.61
N SER A 48 -4.59 -11.69 16.47
CA SER A 48 -3.15 -11.75 16.21
C SER A 48 -2.51 -10.35 16.27
N VAL A 49 -3.08 -9.36 15.59
CA VAL A 49 -2.58 -7.97 15.62
C VAL A 49 -2.59 -7.40 17.05
N ALA A 50 -3.62 -7.69 17.83
CA ALA A 50 -3.70 -7.26 19.22
C ALA A 50 -2.60 -7.88 20.09
N SER A 51 -2.21 -9.13 19.82
CA SER A 51 -1.10 -9.80 20.53
C SER A 51 0.26 -9.18 20.23
N MET A 52 0.47 -8.68 19.00
CA MET A 52 1.73 -8.06 18.56
C MET A 52 1.89 -6.59 19.01
N THR A 53 0.81 -5.95 19.47
CA THR A 53 0.76 -4.51 19.79
C THR A 53 0.82 -4.25 21.30
N ASP A 54 1.70 -4.96 22.01
CA ASP A 54 1.81 -4.77 23.44
C ASP A 54 2.33 -3.38 23.82
N GLY A 55 1.74 -2.80 24.87
CA GLY A 55 2.01 -1.42 25.29
C GLY A 55 1.35 -0.32 24.46
N TYR A 56 0.57 -0.67 23.42
CA TYR A 56 -0.10 0.34 22.58
C TYR A 56 -1.33 0.91 23.27
N SER A 57 -1.46 2.23 23.25
CA SER A 57 -2.69 2.93 23.64
C SER A 57 -3.72 2.91 22.51
N GLY A 58 -4.95 3.35 22.79
CA GLY A 58 -5.99 3.49 21.76
C GLY A 58 -5.60 4.43 20.61
N SER A 59 -4.82 5.49 20.89
CA SER A 59 -4.29 6.38 19.86
C SER A 59 -3.21 5.71 19.01
N ASP A 60 -2.35 4.90 19.62
CA ASP A 60 -1.32 4.18 18.87
C ASP A 60 -1.93 3.17 17.90
N LEU A 61 -2.96 2.43 18.35
CA LEU A 61 -3.73 1.52 17.49
C LEU A 61 -4.41 2.26 16.33
N LYS A 62 -4.97 3.45 16.58
CA LYS A 62 -5.56 4.27 15.52
C LYS A 62 -4.53 4.71 14.48
N ASN A 63 -3.36 5.16 14.94
CA ASN A 63 -2.27 5.59 14.06
C ASN A 63 -1.68 4.42 13.27
N LEU A 64 -1.62 3.24 13.88
CA LEU A 64 -1.24 1.99 13.20
C LEU A 64 -2.20 1.70 12.04
N CYS A 65 -3.51 1.69 12.29
CA CYS A 65 -4.51 1.46 11.24
C CYS A 65 -4.44 2.53 10.14
N ALA A 66 -4.29 3.81 10.49
CA ALA A 66 -4.15 4.88 9.52
C ALA A 66 -2.90 4.69 8.63
N THR A 67 -1.77 4.30 9.22
CA THR A 67 -0.53 4.04 8.50
C THR A 67 -0.66 2.81 7.58
N ALA A 68 -1.35 1.76 8.03
CA ALA A 68 -1.63 0.57 7.24
C ALA A 68 -2.49 0.90 6.01
N ALA A 69 -3.48 1.79 6.14
CA ALA A 69 -4.34 2.21 5.04
C ALA A 69 -3.60 2.94 3.90
N TYR A 70 -2.45 3.57 4.17
CA TYR A 70 -1.64 4.19 3.12
C TYR A 70 -0.84 3.20 2.29
N ARG A 71 -0.66 1.95 2.76
CA ARG A 71 0.20 0.97 2.08
C ARG A 71 -0.33 0.59 0.69
N PRO A 72 -1.64 0.26 0.51
CA PRO A 72 -2.19 -0.05 -0.82
C PRO A 72 -2.02 1.10 -1.82
N ILE A 73 -2.23 2.34 -1.39
CA ILE A 73 -2.06 3.54 -2.23
C ILE A 73 -0.63 3.62 -2.76
N ARG A 74 0.35 3.40 -1.88
CA ARG A 74 1.77 3.41 -2.25
C ARG A 74 2.11 2.30 -3.24
N ASP A 75 1.52 1.12 -3.07
CA ASP A 75 1.76 -0.02 -3.94
C ASP A 75 1.16 0.20 -5.34
N ILE A 76 -0.03 0.82 -5.44
CA ILE A 76 -0.64 1.20 -6.72
C ILE A 76 0.24 2.20 -7.46
N LEU A 77 0.66 3.28 -6.79
CA LEU A 77 1.54 4.29 -7.40
C LEU A 77 2.88 3.72 -7.86
N GLY A 78 3.44 2.76 -7.11
CA GLY A 78 4.64 2.04 -7.50
C GLY A 78 4.45 1.19 -8.75
N LYS A 79 3.32 0.48 -8.86
CA LYS A 79 2.97 -0.32 -10.04
C LYS A 79 2.79 0.56 -11.28
N GLU A 80 2.08 1.68 -11.16
CA GLU A 80 1.91 2.64 -12.27
C GLU A 80 3.26 3.12 -12.79
N LYS A 81 4.15 3.59 -11.93
CA LYS A 81 5.51 4.04 -12.34
C LYS A 81 6.27 2.95 -13.08
N LYS A 82 6.16 1.69 -12.66
CA LYS A 82 6.80 0.56 -13.34
C LYS A 82 6.21 0.31 -14.72
N VAL A 83 4.88 0.41 -14.86
CA VAL A 83 4.18 0.29 -16.15
C VAL A 83 4.59 1.43 -17.10
N TYR A 84 4.65 2.67 -16.63
CA TYR A 84 5.13 3.79 -17.46
C TYR A 84 6.58 3.59 -17.91
N ALA A 85 7.45 3.07 -17.04
CA ALA A 85 8.83 2.77 -17.40
C ALA A 85 8.94 1.65 -18.45
N SER A 86 8.13 0.59 -18.35
CA SER A 86 8.11 -0.48 -19.37
C SER A 86 7.53 0.01 -20.71
N VAL A 87 6.45 0.78 -20.69
CA VAL A 87 5.85 1.35 -21.92
C VAL A 87 6.81 2.34 -22.59
N SER A 88 7.53 3.17 -21.82
CA SER A 88 8.53 4.08 -22.37
C SER A 88 9.68 3.32 -23.06
N SER A 89 10.13 2.20 -22.50
CA SER A 89 11.20 1.39 -23.10
C SER A 89 10.74 0.53 -24.29
N GLU A 90 9.46 0.16 -24.34
CA GLU A 90 8.86 -0.48 -25.53
C GLU A 90 8.56 0.54 -26.64
N SER A 91 8.23 1.78 -26.28
CA SER A 91 7.98 2.85 -27.26
C SER A 91 9.24 3.25 -28.02
N THR A 92 10.42 3.24 -27.38
CA THR A 92 11.70 3.46 -28.06
C THR A 92 11.97 2.37 -29.11
N ASN A 93 11.68 1.10 -28.78
CA ASN A 93 11.79 -0.01 -29.74
C ASN A 93 10.83 0.18 -30.92
N MET A 94 9.61 0.68 -30.68
CA MET A 94 8.64 0.96 -31.75
C MET A 94 9.03 2.15 -32.63
N THR A 95 9.60 3.21 -32.07
CA THR A 95 10.12 4.33 -32.87
C THR A 95 11.33 3.93 -33.70
N GLU A 96 12.23 3.10 -33.16
CA GLU A 96 13.36 2.56 -33.91
C GLU A 96 12.90 1.68 -35.08
N LEU A 97 11.88 0.83 -34.88
CA LEU A 97 11.30 0.01 -35.94
C LEU A 97 10.62 0.84 -37.04
N LEU A 98 9.90 1.90 -36.67
CA LEU A 98 9.32 2.85 -37.64
C LEU A 98 10.40 3.59 -38.42
N GLN A 99 11.49 3.98 -37.75
CA GLN A 99 12.62 4.66 -38.37
C GLN A 99 13.39 3.73 -39.31
N LEU A 100 13.57 2.45 -38.95
CA LEU A 100 14.14 1.41 -39.82
C LEU A 100 13.27 1.16 -41.05
N ASN A 101 11.94 1.08 -40.89
CA ASN A 101 11.02 0.97 -42.03
C ASN A 101 11.08 2.19 -42.94
N HIS A 102 11.26 3.40 -42.39
CA HIS A 102 11.46 4.61 -43.19
C HIS A 102 12.79 4.62 -43.95
N LEU A 103 13.86 4.07 -43.37
CA LEU A 103 15.22 4.06 -43.93
C LEU A 103 15.41 2.98 -44.99
N TYR A 104 14.85 1.79 -44.78
CA TYR A 104 15.01 0.64 -45.66
C TYR A 104 13.79 0.37 -46.54
N GLY A 105 12.70 1.12 -46.35
CA GLY A 105 11.41 0.92 -47.02
C GLY A 105 10.68 -0.31 -46.52
N GLU A 106 9.34 -0.33 -46.62
CA GLU A 106 8.58 -1.57 -46.44
C GLU A 106 9.12 -2.58 -47.44
N GLY A 107 9.81 -3.62 -46.96
CA GLY A 107 10.47 -4.63 -47.79
C GLY A 107 9.46 -5.37 -48.66
N GLY A 108 9.14 -4.77 -49.80
CA GLY A 108 8.28 -5.32 -50.83
C GLY A 108 8.98 -6.48 -51.54
N SER A 109 8.23 -7.57 -51.70
CA SER A 109 8.56 -8.76 -52.47
C SER A 109 9.74 -9.61 -51.95
N ARG A 110 9.41 -10.62 -51.14
CA ARG A 110 9.96 -11.95 -51.40
C ARG A 110 9.52 -12.36 -52.81
N LYS A 111 10.28 -11.97 -53.84
CA LYS A 111 10.24 -12.67 -55.12
C LYS A 111 10.45 -14.14 -54.78
N LYS A 112 9.43 -14.98 -55.00
CA LYS A 112 9.64 -16.42 -55.08
C LYS A 112 10.69 -16.61 -56.17
N GLN A 113 11.95 -16.80 -55.77
CA GLN A 113 12.94 -17.33 -56.69
C GLN A 113 12.42 -18.71 -57.06
N SER A 114 11.79 -18.82 -58.23
CA SER A 114 11.66 -20.09 -58.90
C SER A 114 13.08 -20.54 -59.20
N PHE A 115 13.64 -21.38 -58.34
CA PHE A 115 14.79 -22.18 -58.71
C PHE A 115 14.31 -23.17 -59.77
N SER A 116 14.41 -22.77 -61.03
CA SER A 116 14.24 -23.63 -62.20
C SER A 116 15.56 -23.70 -62.95
N TYR A 117 16.32 -24.77 -62.70
CA TYR A 117 17.32 -25.43 -63.56
C TYR A 117 17.83 -26.62 -62.71
N ILE A 118 17.98 -27.88 -63.13
CA ILE A 118 18.36 -28.49 -64.42
C ILE A 118 17.97 -29.99 -64.41
N MET A 119 17.62 -30.51 -65.60
CA MET A 119 17.78 -31.87 -66.18
C MET A 119 17.49 -33.12 -65.34
#